data_AF-A0A670YBI9-F1
#
_entry.id   AF-A0A670YBI9-F1
#
_cell.length_a   1.000
_cell.length_b   1.000
_cell.length_c   1.000
_cell.angle_alpha   90.00
_cell.angle_beta   90.00
_cell.angle_gamma   90.00
#
_symmetry.space_group_name_H-M   'P 1'
#
loop_
_entity.id
_entity.type
_entity.pdbx_description
1 polymer ?
#
loop_
_entity_poly.entity_id
_entity_poly.type
_entity_poly.pdbx_seq_one_letter_code
_entity_poly.pdbx_strand_id
1 'polypeptide(L)'
;MASLVATDFYLQTLAKKICTQELREPLKRTFGVSGSKLRDESAQPRKKKKKKERNQKNKNKMEASRSEFSQVSPAKPAGSNVKKPGSVTSITPGTNAEERNGKDTSVTPGVTGGKKAPDTNFAMDFLRQRLHSKIEEISGKASTQDLSPSVLEKRQRRKYERERKKRRRKEFRMKEKLEKETAEEASSAVVSETQQAESKPDILFNNVEVGAEEEPNKVKKKEDKRKSVKGNITPLTGKNYKQLLDRLESRKTKLEELKAKDEEKAKELEAKMQWTNVLYKAEGVKIRDDEEKLKAALKRKEKRKAQRQRKWEKRTEQVVERMQQRQEKRRKNIQQKKLARIEKKKAKARKKGRILPEDLKKAGTK
;
A
#
# COMPACT_ATOMS: atom_id res chain seq x y z
N MET A 1 -15.07 -64.24 -4.30
CA MET A 1 -15.63 -63.63 -5.53
C MET A 1 -15.72 -62.10 -5.48
N ALA A 2 -15.97 -61.44 -4.33
CA ALA A 2 -16.20 -59.98 -4.25
C ALA A 2 -14.96 -59.08 -4.49
N SER A 3 -13.74 -59.63 -4.51
CA SER A 3 -12.51 -58.84 -4.68
C SER A 3 -12.23 -58.46 -6.13
N LEU A 4 -12.56 -59.32 -7.10
CA LEU A 4 -12.24 -59.08 -8.52
C LEU A 4 -13.11 -57.99 -9.15
N VAL A 5 -14.39 -57.93 -8.77
CA VAL A 5 -15.31 -56.90 -9.25
C VAL A 5 -14.90 -55.51 -8.73
N ALA A 6 -14.42 -55.44 -7.49
CA ALA A 6 -13.93 -54.19 -6.90
C ALA A 6 -12.63 -53.72 -7.56
N THR A 7 -11.71 -54.64 -7.88
CA THR A 7 -10.48 -54.30 -8.61
C THR A 7 -10.76 -53.87 -10.04
N ASP A 8 -11.71 -54.51 -10.71
CA ASP A 8 -12.11 -54.14 -12.08
C ASP A 8 -12.80 -52.76 -12.11
N PHE A 9 -13.69 -52.48 -11.16
CA PHE A 9 -14.29 -51.15 -11.02
C PHE A 9 -13.24 -50.05 -10.76
N TYR A 10 -12.22 -50.35 -9.94
CA TYR A 10 -11.11 -49.44 -9.69
C TYR A 10 -10.27 -49.19 -10.95
N LEU A 11 -9.94 -50.24 -11.71
CA LEU A 11 -9.17 -50.12 -12.95
C LEU A 11 -9.95 -49.37 -14.03
N GLN A 12 -11.26 -49.63 -14.18
CA GLN A 12 -12.11 -48.91 -15.12
C GLN A 12 -12.27 -47.42 -14.77
N THR A 13 -12.35 -47.09 -13.48
CA THR A 13 -12.41 -45.67 -13.05
C THR A 13 -11.06 -44.96 -13.21
N LEU A 14 -9.94 -45.68 -13.06
CA LEU A 14 -8.60 -45.17 -13.36
C LEU A 14 -8.42 -44.91 -14.86
N ALA A 15 -8.79 -45.86 -15.71
CA ALA A 15 -8.73 -45.73 -17.16
C ALA A 15 -9.56 -44.54 -17.67
N LYS A 16 -10.80 -44.38 -17.16
CA LYS A 16 -11.66 -43.23 -17.49
C LYS A 16 -11.01 -41.89 -17.10
N LYS A 17 -10.29 -41.81 -15.99
CA LYS A 17 -9.58 -40.59 -15.58
C LYS A 17 -8.37 -40.28 -16.46
N ILE A 18 -7.60 -41.30 -16.85
CA ILE A 18 -6.41 -41.12 -17.67
C ILE A 18 -6.81 -40.75 -19.11
N CYS A 19 -7.75 -41.47 -19.71
CA CYS A 19 -8.21 -41.19 -21.07
C CYS A 19 -8.92 -39.83 -21.21
N THR A 20 -9.56 -39.32 -20.16
CA THR A 20 -10.16 -37.97 -20.16
C THR A 20 -9.13 -36.85 -19.91
N GLN A 21 -7.93 -37.19 -19.45
CA GLN A 21 -6.88 -36.22 -19.14
C GLN A 21 -5.97 -35.93 -20.34
N GLU A 22 -5.79 -36.88 -21.27
CA GLU A 22 -4.94 -36.70 -22.46
C GLU A 22 -5.60 -35.94 -23.63
N LEU A 23 -6.93 -35.84 -23.67
CA LEU A 23 -7.66 -35.08 -24.70
C LEU A 23 -8.11 -33.68 -24.25
N ARG A 24 -7.52 -33.13 -23.19
CA ARG A 24 -7.65 -31.71 -22.90
C ARG A 24 -6.45 -30.97 -23.48
N GLU A 25 -6.49 -30.75 -24.79
CA GLU A 25 -5.58 -29.82 -25.46
C GLU A 25 -5.49 -28.53 -24.63
N PRO A 26 -4.26 -28.01 -24.34
CA PRO A 26 -4.12 -26.75 -23.65
C PRO A 26 -4.79 -25.67 -24.50
N LEU A 27 -5.88 -25.12 -23.98
CA LEU A 27 -6.68 -24.08 -24.62
C LEU A 27 -5.74 -22.97 -25.11
N LYS A 28 -5.52 -22.91 -26.43
CA LYS A 28 -4.68 -21.90 -27.07
C LYS A 28 -5.19 -20.53 -26.62
N ARG A 29 -4.32 -19.74 -25.98
CA ARG A 29 -4.61 -18.35 -25.59
C ARG A 29 -4.91 -17.55 -26.86
N THR A 30 -6.19 -17.33 -27.15
CA THR A 30 -6.60 -16.36 -28.16
C THR A 30 -6.24 -14.96 -27.66
N PHE A 31 -5.18 -14.36 -28.20
CA PHE A 31 -5.02 -12.91 -28.18
C PHE A 31 -6.06 -12.33 -29.14
N GLY A 32 -7.28 -12.13 -28.63
CA GLY A 32 -8.40 -11.57 -29.39
C GLY A 32 -8.45 -10.05 -29.27
N VAL A 33 -8.12 -9.38 -30.37
CA VAL A 33 -8.57 -8.04 -30.73
C VAL A 33 -10.10 -8.01 -30.76
N SER A 34 -10.69 -6.94 -30.24
CA SER A 34 -12.14 -6.74 -30.27
C SER A 34 -12.59 -6.18 -31.63
N GLY A 35 -13.53 -6.88 -32.28
CA GLY A 35 -14.61 -6.23 -33.04
C GLY A 35 -14.67 -6.51 -34.53
N SER A 36 -15.32 -7.62 -34.91
CA SER A 36 -16.06 -7.73 -36.16
C SER A 36 -17.30 -8.56 -35.88
N LYS A 37 -18.47 -7.97 -36.14
CA LYS A 37 -19.79 -8.58 -35.95
C LYS A 37 -20.09 -9.49 -37.13
N LEU A 38 -20.58 -10.70 -36.88
CA LEU A 38 -21.56 -11.35 -37.75
C LEU A 38 -22.50 -12.18 -36.87
N ARG A 39 -23.76 -12.12 -37.28
CA ARG A 39 -25.00 -12.49 -36.59
C ARG A 39 -25.39 -13.88 -37.09
N ASP A 40 -25.81 -14.77 -36.20
CA ASP A 40 -26.86 -15.74 -36.56
C ASP A 40 -27.64 -16.26 -35.35
N GLU A 41 -28.94 -16.39 -35.58
CA GLU A 41 -29.95 -16.90 -34.65
C GLU A 41 -29.91 -18.43 -34.57
N SER A 42 -29.92 -18.97 -33.35
CA SER A 42 -30.78 -20.09 -32.91
C SER A 42 -30.23 -20.70 -31.61
N ALA A 43 -31.15 -21.22 -30.78
CA ALA A 43 -30.94 -21.97 -29.54
C ALA A 43 -30.56 -21.19 -28.26
N GLN A 44 -31.59 -20.80 -27.49
CA GLN A 44 -31.46 -20.55 -26.04
C GLN A 44 -31.37 -21.87 -25.26
N PRO A 45 -30.64 -21.87 -24.12
CA PRO A 45 -31.20 -22.49 -22.93
C PRO A 45 -31.21 -21.55 -21.71
N ARG A 46 -32.29 -21.72 -20.93
CA ARG A 46 -32.79 -20.90 -19.84
C ARG A 46 -31.88 -20.92 -18.60
N LYS A 47 -31.52 -19.75 -18.07
CA LYS A 47 -30.87 -19.60 -16.76
C LYS A 47 -31.91 -19.47 -15.64
N LYS A 48 -31.86 -20.41 -14.67
CA LYS A 48 -32.54 -20.32 -13.36
C LYS A 48 -32.06 -19.07 -12.61
N LYS A 49 -32.98 -18.13 -12.33
CA LYS A 49 -32.74 -16.96 -11.46
C LYS A 49 -32.85 -17.38 -9.99
N LYS A 50 -31.78 -17.22 -9.21
CA LYS A 50 -31.87 -17.16 -7.74
C LYS A 50 -32.29 -15.75 -7.33
N LYS A 51 -33.46 -15.68 -6.70
CA LYS A 51 -34.12 -14.51 -6.10
C LYS A 51 -33.30 -14.04 -4.89
N LYS A 52 -32.94 -12.76 -4.84
CA LYS A 52 -32.36 -12.11 -3.66
C LYS A 52 -33.45 -11.22 -3.08
N GLU A 53 -33.99 -11.62 -1.93
CA GLU A 53 -35.00 -10.84 -1.21
C GLU A 53 -34.37 -9.55 -0.68
N ARG A 54 -35.00 -8.43 -1.05
CA ARG A 54 -34.66 -7.08 -0.60
C ARG A 54 -35.83 -6.62 0.26
N ASN A 55 -35.61 -6.65 1.58
CA ASN A 55 -36.60 -6.24 2.56
C ASN A 55 -36.91 -4.74 2.38
N GLN A 56 -38.14 -4.42 2.00
CA GLN A 56 -38.71 -3.09 2.07
C GLN A 56 -39.21 -2.87 3.50
N LYS A 57 -38.82 -1.77 4.14
CA LYS A 57 -39.53 -1.28 5.33
C LYS A 57 -39.73 0.23 5.23
N ASN A 58 -41.00 0.56 4.97
CA ASN A 58 -41.78 1.76 5.24
C ASN A 58 -41.05 3.10 5.37
N LYS A 59 -41.31 3.96 4.37
CA LYS A 59 -41.36 5.41 4.53
C LYS A 59 -42.75 5.78 5.07
N ASN A 60 -42.83 6.46 6.21
CA ASN A 60 -43.92 7.37 6.49
C ASN A 60 -43.37 8.80 6.52
N LYS A 61 -44.12 9.64 5.85
CA LYS A 61 -43.95 11.07 5.56
C LYS A 61 -44.43 11.88 6.77
N MET A 62 -43.68 12.88 7.21
CA MET A 62 -44.26 14.14 7.66
C MET A 62 -43.36 15.32 7.29
N GLU A 63 -44.07 16.39 6.97
CA GLU A 63 -43.72 17.61 6.23
C GLU A 63 -43.09 18.71 7.08
N ALA A 64 -42.73 19.80 6.36
CA ALA A 64 -42.36 21.14 6.82
C ALA A 64 -40.89 21.31 7.25
N SER A 65 -40.13 22.32 6.81
CA SER A 65 -40.43 23.54 6.05
C SER A 65 -39.13 24.12 5.49
N ARG A 66 -39.27 24.86 4.37
CA ARG A 66 -38.29 25.76 3.76
C ARG A 66 -37.66 26.75 4.76
N SER A 67 -36.39 27.07 4.55
CA SER A 67 -35.90 28.46 4.56
C SER A 67 -34.56 28.54 3.81
N GLU A 68 -34.59 29.22 2.67
CA GLU A 68 -33.42 29.78 1.99
C GLU A 68 -32.84 30.90 2.87
N PHE A 69 -31.52 30.94 3.05
CA PHE A 69 -30.82 32.22 3.13
C PHE A 69 -29.34 32.10 2.75
N SER A 70 -28.86 33.22 2.21
CA SER A 70 -27.72 33.45 1.34
C SER A 70 -26.35 33.50 2.04
N GLN A 71 -25.35 33.47 1.15
CA GLN A 71 -23.95 33.87 1.27
C GLN A 71 -23.68 35.01 2.27
N VAL A 72 -22.53 34.98 2.96
CA VAL A 72 -21.55 36.07 3.11
C VAL A 72 -20.26 35.49 3.73
N SER A 73 -19.10 35.74 3.07
CA SER A 73 -17.75 35.65 3.66
C SER A 73 -17.44 36.94 4.44
N PRO A 74 -16.50 36.94 5.41
CA PRO A 74 -15.32 37.77 5.17
C PRO A 74 -13.99 37.24 5.76
N ALA A 75 -12.96 38.03 5.44
CA ALA A 75 -11.53 37.80 5.42
C ALA A 75 -10.77 37.67 6.77
N LYS A 76 -9.48 37.34 6.62
CA LYS A 76 -8.36 37.47 7.58
C LYS A 76 -8.35 38.80 8.35
N PRO A 77 -7.58 38.85 9.46
CA PRO A 77 -6.41 39.73 9.45
C PRO A 77 -5.12 39.12 10.06
N ALA A 78 -3.98 39.53 9.50
CA ALA A 78 -2.69 39.70 10.19
C ALA A 78 -2.70 41.10 10.85
N GLY A 79 -1.97 41.50 11.88
CA GLY A 79 -0.89 40.97 12.71
C GLY A 79 -0.48 42.08 13.71
N SER A 80 0.55 41.81 14.53
CA SER A 80 1.26 42.72 15.47
C SER A 80 0.59 42.96 16.83
N ASN A 81 1.28 43.24 17.93
CA ASN A 81 2.59 42.88 18.50
C ASN A 81 2.51 43.44 19.94
N VAL A 82 3.15 42.80 20.94
CA VAL A 82 3.81 43.40 22.13
C VAL A 82 3.84 42.44 23.35
N LYS A 83 5.09 41.96 23.58
CA LYS A 83 5.87 41.77 24.82
C LYS A 83 5.47 40.73 25.90
N LYS A 84 6.42 39.78 26.07
CA LYS A 84 6.72 38.93 27.25
C LYS A 84 7.43 39.76 28.37
N PRO A 85 7.72 39.21 29.57
CA PRO A 85 8.82 38.24 29.81
C PRO A 85 8.40 37.13 30.79
N GLY A 86 9.12 36.04 31.07
CA GLY A 86 10.39 35.43 30.64
C GLY A 86 10.22 33.90 30.79
N SER A 87 11.18 32.97 30.73
CA SER A 87 12.61 32.87 30.42
C SER A 87 12.85 31.34 30.60
N VAL A 88 13.19 30.55 29.56
CA VAL A 88 14.56 29.99 29.31
C VAL A 88 14.89 28.89 30.35
N THR A 89 15.31 27.65 30.06
CA THR A 89 15.85 26.97 28.86
C THR A 89 15.74 25.45 29.06
N SER A 90 15.73 24.73 27.94
CA SER A 90 16.13 23.33 27.77
C SER A 90 17.56 23.02 28.25
N ILE A 91 17.85 21.76 28.64
CA ILE A 91 19.03 20.93 28.29
C ILE A 91 18.92 19.56 29.03
N THR A 92 19.13 18.46 28.30
CA THR A 92 19.65 17.15 28.78
C THR A 92 21.12 17.05 28.32
N PRO A 93 22.06 16.18 28.80
CA PRO A 93 21.91 14.92 29.58
C PRO A 93 23.04 14.60 30.61
N GLY A 94 22.85 13.50 31.39
CA GLY A 94 23.88 12.50 31.74
C GLY A 94 24.92 12.74 32.86
N THR A 95 24.89 11.91 33.92
CA THR A 95 25.94 10.96 34.38
C THR A 95 25.85 10.67 35.89
N ASN A 96 25.98 9.37 36.22
CA ASN A 96 26.45 8.72 37.46
C ASN A 96 26.13 9.30 38.85
N ALA A 97 25.49 8.49 39.70
CA ALA A 97 26.03 8.07 41.00
C ALA A 97 25.04 7.17 41.78
N GLU A 98 25.61 6.08 42.28
CA GLU A 98 25.37 5.39 43.54
C GLU A 98 24.00 4.86 44.00
N GLU A 99 24.03 3.54 44.18
CA GLU A 99 23.38 2.75 45.22
C GLU A 99 23.17 3.50 46.55
N ARG A 100 22.02 3.25 47.19
CA ARG A 100 21.99 2.62 48.52
C ARG A 100 20.58 2.23 48.96
N ASN A 101 20.51 0.97 49.37
CA ASN A 101 19.39 0.25 49.95
C ASN A 101 18.75 0.95 51.15
N GLY A 102 17.42 1.02 51.15
CA GLY A 102 16.59 1.44 52.27
C GLY A 102 15.92 0.24 52.96
N LYS A 103 16.63 -0.26 53.98
CA LYS A 103 16.22 -0.78 55.30
C LYS A 103 14.88 -1.52 55.49
N ASP A 104 15.06 -2.71 56.07
CA ASP A 104 14.10 -3.69 56.56
C ASP A 104 13.08 -3.18 57.59
N THR A 105 11.87 -3.74 57.53
CA THR A 105 11.02 -3.99 58.71
C THR A 105 10.53 -5.43 58.65
N SER A 106 11.22 -6.30 59.40
CA SER A 106 10.81 -7.66 59.68
C SER A 106 9.84 -7.67 60.86
N VAL A 107 8.68 -8.30 60.67
CA VAL A 107 7.79 -8.75 61.75
C VAL A 107 7.65 -10.26 61.58
N THR A 108 8.13 -10.99 62.58
CA THR A 108 7.93 -12.43 62.74
C THR A 108 6.48 -12.72 63.14
N PRO A 109 6.02 -13.96 62.94
CA PRO A 109 5.72 -14.73 64.15
C PRO A 109 6.24 -16.17 64.06
N GLY A 110 6.73 -16.66 65.19
CA GLY A 110 6.94 -18.09 65.41
C GLY A 110 5.69 -18.75 66.00
N VAL A 111 5.52 -20.05 65.72
CA VAL A 111 5.41 -21.14 66.71
C VAL A 111 4.88 -22.41 66.00
N THR A 112 5.77 -23.40 65.98
CA THR A 112 5.63 -24.87 66.00
C THR A 112 4.42 -25.58 65.38
N GLY A 113 4.72 -26.61 64.58
CA GLY A 113 3.75 -27.66 64.22
C GLY A 113 4.08 -28.34 62.90
N GLY A 114 5.05 -29.25 62.91
CA GLY A 114 5.46 -30.02 61.75
C GLY A 114 4.30 -30.83 61.14
N LYS A 115 3.85 -30.39 59.96
CA LYS A 115 3.34 -31.28 58.91
C LYS A 115 4.08 -30.86 57.66
N LYS A 116 4.85 -31.80 57.08
CA LYS A 116 5.60 -31.59 55.84
C LYS A 116 4.68 -30.92 54.83
N ALA A 117 4.93 -29.64 54.54
CA ALA A 117 4.26 -28.95 53.47
C ALA A 117 4.56 -29.77 52.21
N PRO A 118 3.55 -30.24 51.44
CA PRO A 118 3.84 -30.85 50.16
C PRO A 118 4.61 -29.79 49.37
N ASP A 119 5.79 -30.16 48.88
CA ASP A 119 6.79 -29.24 48.34
C ASP A 119 6.11 -28.13 47.55
N THR A 120 6.44 -26.87 47.84
CA THR A 120 5.89 -25.71 47.11
C THR A 120 6.07 -25.85 45.59
N ASN A 121 7.08 -26.63 45.19
CA ASN A 121 7.30 -27.10 43.82
C ASN A 121 6.20 -28.03 43.31
N PHE A 122 5.72 -28.98 44.13
CA PHE A 122 4.63 -29.90 43.78
C PHE A 122 3.31 -29.16 43.54
N ALA A 123 3.00 -28.13 44.33
CA ALA A 123 1.83 -27.29 44.12
C ALA A 123 1.94 -26.45 42.83
N MET A 124 3.14 -25.95 42.51
CA MET A 124 3.42 -25.27 41.26
C MET A 124 3.36 -26.21 40.05
N ASP A 125 3.88 -27.42 40.19
CA ASP A 125 3.88 -28.42 39.12
C ASP A 125 2.47 -28.93 38.85
N PHE A 126 1.66 -29.12 39.90
CA PHE A 126 0.25 -29.43 39.75
C PHE A 126 -0.51 -28.29 39.05
N LEU A 127 -0.17 -27.03 39.34
CA LEU A 127 -0.76 -25.87 38.67
C LEU A 127 -0.32 -25.78 37.20
N ARG A 128 0.95 -26.06 36.91
CA ARG A 128 1.48 -26.15 35.54
C ARG A 128 0.79 -27.26 34.76
N GLN A 129 0.64 -28.43 35.37
CA GLN A 129 -0.07 -29.57 34.77
C GLN A 129 -1.54 -29.22 34.50
N ARG A 130 -2.24 -28.65 35.48
CA ARG A 130 -3.63 -28.20 35.31
C ARG A 130 -3.77 -27.13 34.23
N LEU A 131 -2.80 -26.21 34.13
CA LEU A 131 -2.75 -25.20 33.08
C LEU A 131 -2.47 -25.81 31.71
N HIS A 132 -1.56 -26.78 31.60
CA HIS A 132 -1.30 -27.51 30.36
C HIS A 132 -2.53 -28.31 29.91
N SER A 133 -3.18 -29.06 30.82
CA SER A 133 -4.44 -29.76 30.52
C SER A 133 -5.53 -28.77 30.09
N LYS A 134 -5.62 -27.61 30.74
CA LYS A 134 -6.63 -26.60 30.37
C LYS A 134 -6.34 -25.94 29.03
N ILE A 135 -5.08 -25.68 28.72
CA ILE A 135 -4.65 -25.18 27.41
C ILE A 135 -4.91 -26.22 26.34
N GLU A 136 -4.68 -27.50 26.61
CA GLU A 136 -4.91 -28.59 25.67
C GLU A 136 -6.41 -28.77 25.37
N GLU A 137 -7.26 -28.74 26.40
CA GLU A 137 -8.72 -28.70 26.29
C GLU A 137 -9.21 -27.50 25.45
N ILE A 138 -8.72 -26.28 25.74
CA ILE A 138 -9.12 -25.05 25.05
C ILE A 138 -8.55 -24.99 23.62
N SER A 139 -7.36 -25.56 23.41
CA SER A 139 -6.73 -25.65 22.09
C SER A 139 -7.47 -26.62 21.17
N GLY A 140 -8.39 -27.43 21.72
CA GLY A 140 -9.37 -28.24 21.01
C GLY A 140 -8.72 -29.26 20.07
N LYS A 141 -8.28 -30.43 20.57
CA LYS A 141 -7.88 -31.62 19.77
C LYS A 141 -7.02 -31.30 18.53
N ALA A 142 -6.22 -30.23 18.56
CA ALA A 142 -5.39 -29.79 17.46
C ALA A 142 -3.88 -29.97 17.74
N SER A 143 -3.52 -30.41 18.95
CA SER A 143 -2.14 -30.76 19.32
C SER A 143 -1.83 -32.25 19.22
N THR A 144 -2.80 -33.15 19.48
CA THR A 144 -2.59 -34.61 19.48
C THR A 144 -2.96 -35.28 18.16
N GLN A 145 -3.65 -34.58 17.27
CA GLN A 145 -3.76 -34.99 15.88
C GLN A 145 -2.56 -34.40 15.17
N ASP A 146 -1.51 -35.23 15.00
CA ASP A 146 -0.31 -34.91 14.24
C ASP A 146 -0.70 -34.01 13.07
N LEU A 147 -0.30 -32.74 13.16
CA LEU A 147 -0.55 -31.76 12.11
C LEU A 147 -0.16 -32.46 10.81
N SER A 148 -1.15 -32.70 9.94
CA SER A 148 -0.96 -33.38 8.66
C SER A 148 0.38 -32.93 8.06
N PRO A 149 1.22 -33.84 7.52
CA PRO A 149 2.58 -33.51 7.07
C PRO A 149 2.62 -32.26 6.15
N SER A 150 1.55 -32.02 5.39
CA SER A 150 1.34 -30.80 4.58
C SER A 150 1.33 -29.49 5.40
N VAL A 151 0.73 -29.51 6.59
CA VAL A 151 0.63 -28.36 7.50
C VAL A 151 1.97 -28.09 8.19
N LEU A 152 2.71 -29.13 8.56
CA LEU A 152 4.07 -29.01 9.08
C LEU A 152 5.03 -28.44 8.04
N GLU A 153 4.98 -28.91 6.79
CA GLU A 153 5.79 -28.38 5.69
C GLU A 153 5.47 -26.89 5.45
N LYS A 154 4.18 -26.51 5.45
CA LYS A 154 3.77 -25.09 5.34
C LYS A 154 4.29 -24.25 6.50
N ARG A 155 4.36 -24.80 7.71
CA ARG A 155 4.89 -24.11 8.90
C ARG A 155 6.41 -23.93 8.79
N GLN A 156 7.13 -24.96 8.35
CA GLN A 156 8.57 -24.91 8.09
C GLN A 156 8.91 -23.90 6.98
N ARG A 157 8.17 -23.91 5.85
CA ARG A 157 8.31 -22.90 4.79
C ARG A 157 8.11 -21.48 5.30
N ARG A 158 7.08 -21.24 6.13
CA ARG A 158 6.84 -19.92 6.74
C ARG A 158 7.97 -19.51 7.70
N LYS A 159 8.56 -20.46 8.42
CA LYS A 159 9.71 -20.20 9.32
C LYS A 159 10.94 -19.81 8.49
N TYR A 160 11.26 -20.57 7.45
CA TYR A 160 12.37 -20.29 6.52
C TYR A 160 12.19 -18.96 5.79
N GLU A 161 10.99 -18.64 5.33
CA GLU A 161 10.70 -17.36 4.65
C GLU A 161 10.84 -16.16 5.61
N ARG A 162 10.38 -16.29 6.85
CA ARG A 162 10.59 -15.26 7.89
C ARG A 162 12.08 -15.07 8.17
N GLU A 163 12.85 -16.15 8.21
CA GLU A 163 14.29 -16.08 8.43
C GLU A 163 15.02 -15.41 7.26
N ARG A 164 14.70 -15.80 6.01
CA ARG A 164 15.21 -15.14 4.80
C ARG A 164 14.91 -13.64 4.79
N LYS A 165 13.70 -13.24 5.20
CA LYS A 165 13.30 -11.83 5.29
C LYS A 165 14.04 -11.09 6.41
N LYS A 166 14.32 -11.76 7.54
CA LYS A 166 15.15 -11.20 8.62
C LYS A 166 16.60 -11.02 8.17
N ARG A 167 17.19 -12.00 7.47
CA ARG A 167 18.56 -11.92 6.91
C ARG A 167 18.68 -10.76 5.92
N ARG A 168 17.76 -10.66 4.95
CA ARG A 168 17.70 -9.51 4.03
C ARG A 168 17.58 -8.17 4.75
N ARG A 169 16.73 -8.05 5.78
CA ARG A 169 16.63 -6.81 6.57
C ARG A 169 17.92 -6.46 7.31
N LYS A 170 18.67 -7.46 7.78
CA LYS A 170 19.98 -7.25 8.41
C LYS A 170 21.02 -6.82 7.37
N GLU A 171 21.08 -7.49 6.22
CA GLU A 171 21.94 -7.13 5.09
C GLU A 171 21.68 -5.69 4.61
N PHE A 172 20.42 -5.31 4.42
CA PHE A 172 20.06 -3.94 4.04
C PHE A 172 20.46 -2.92 5.12
N ARG A 173 20.30 -3.24 6.41
CA ARG A 173 20.74 -2.36 7.50
C ARG A 173 22.26 -2.24 7.57
N MET A 174 23.00 -3.33 7.34
CA MET A 174 24.47 -3.29 7.29
C MET A 174 24.94 -2.50 6.07
N LYS A 175 24.31 -2.69 4.90
CA LYS A 175 24.61 -1.92 3.70
C LYS A 175 24.30 -0.43 3.87
N GLU A 176 23.19 -0.08 4.52
CA GLU A 176 22.83 1.30 4.84
C GLU A 176 23.79 1.92 5.86
N LYS A 177 24.28 1.15 6.83
CA LYS A 177 25.31 1.60 7.79
C LYS A 177 26.64 1.83 7.09
N LEU A 178 27.10 0.88 6.28
CA LEU A 178 28.32 1.02 5.49
C LEU A 178 28.21 2.21 4.52
N GLU A 179 27.06 2.41 3.88
CA GLU A 179 26.83 3.56 2.98
C GLU A 179 26.84 4.89 3.74
N LYS A 180 26.31 4.92 4.97
CA LYS A 180 26.38 6.09 5.86
C LYS A 180 27.78 6.34 6.39
N GLU A 181 28.50 5.29 6.78
CA GLU A 181 29.90 5.37 7.22
C GLU A 181 30.78 5.87 6.06
N THR A 182 30.61 5.36 4.83
CA THR A 182 31.31 5.87 3.64
C THR A 182 30.91 7.30 3.25
N ALA A 183 29.70 7.73 3.59
CA ALA A 183 29.25 9.10 3.34
C ALA A 183 29.71 10.08 4.44
N GLU A 184 29.84 9.61 5.68
CA GLU A 184 30.40 10.38 6.80
C GLU A 184 31.92 10.55 6.66
N GLU A 185 32.65 9.52 6.23
CA GLU A 185 34.09 9.59 5.89
C GLU A 185 34.36 10.51 4.69
N ALA A 186 33.46 10.54 3.70
CA ALA A 186 33.53 11.49 2.58
C ALA A 186 33.18 12.94 2.99
N SER A 187 32.50 13.13 4.14
CA SER A 187 32.13 14.46 4.64
C SER A 187 33.12 15.04 5.66
N SER A 188 33.90 14.20 6.36
CA SER A 188 34.96 14.65 7.26
C SER A 188 36.28 14.96 6.54
N ALA A 189 36.47 14.49 5.31
CA ALA A 189 37.67 14.77 4.51
C ALA A 189 37.67 16.13 3.78
N VAL A 190 36.59 16.93 3.86
CA VAL A 190 36.47 18.22 3.13
C VAL A 190 36.83 19.44 3.98
N VAL A 191 37.13 19.31 5.28
CA VAL A 191 37.25 20.46 6.20
C VAL A 191 38.68 20.71 6.74
N SER A 192 39.69 19.96 6.35
CA SER A 192 41.05 20.20 6.87
C SER A 192 42.14 20.01 5.82
N GLU A 193 42.35 21.03 4.98
CA GLU A 193 43.69 21.27 4.40
C GLU A 193 43.82 22.70 3.82
N THR A 194 44.19 23.64 4.68
CA THR A 194 45.05 24.78 4.32
C THR A 194 45.94 25.05 5.52
N GLN A 195 47.18 24.57 5.48
CA GLN A 195 48.39 25.26 5.93
C GLN A 195 49.63 24.38 5.68
N GLN A 196 50.61 25.00 5.03
CA GLN A 196 51.92 24.47 4.69
C GLN A 196 52.80 24.30 5.94
N ALA A 197 53.59 23.23 6.00
CA ALA A 197 54.95 23.26 6.55
C ALA A 197 55.72 22.00 6.10
N GLU A 198 56.96 22.23 5.67
CA GLU A 198 57.90 21.27 5.09
C GLU A 198 58.42 20.25 6.11
N SER A 199 58.54 18.96 5.72
CA SER A 199 59.71 18.13 6.06
C SER A 199 59.69 16.75 5.37
N LYS A 200 60.76 16.51 4.60
CA LYS A 200 61.35 15.22 4.15
C LYS A 200 60.61 14.39 3.08
N PRO A 201 61.33 13.89 2.05
CA PRO A 201 60.73 13.16 0.94
C PRO A 201 60.49 11.69 1.31
N ASP A 202 59.23 11.31 1.52
CA ASP A 202 58.81 9.92 1.54
C ASP A 202 58.06 9.62 0.23
N ILE A 203 58.57 8.65 -0.51
CA ILE A 203 58.08 8.28 -1.84
C ILE A 203 56.69 7.66 -1.69
N LEU A 204 55.64 8.36 -2.13
CA LEU A 204 54.26 7.85 -2.17
C LEU A 204 53.72 7.83 -3.60
N PHE A 205 53.13 6.68 -3.91
CA PHE A 205 52.78 6.20 -5.24
C PHE A 205 51.79 7.11 -6.00
N ASN A 206 52.19 7.46 -7.23
CA ASN A 206 51.32 7.57 -8.40
C ASN A 206 50.12 8.53 -8.29
N ASN A 207 50.39 9.84 -8.39
CA ASN A 207 49.39 10.77 -8.92
C ASN A 207 49.15 10.43 -10.39
N VAL A 208 48.17 9.57 -10.66
CA VAL A 208 47.56 9.51 -11.99
C VAL A 208 46.77 10.80 -12.14
N GLU A 209 47.38 11.79 -12.79
CA GLU A 209 46.66 12.89 -13.42
C GLU A 209 45.76 12.28 -14.51
N VAL A 210 44.59 11.79 -14.11
CA VAL A 210 43.47 11.63 -15.03
C VAL A 210 43.13 13.05 -15.43
N GLY A 211 43.68 13.47 -16.57
CA GLY A 211 43.44 14.78 -17.15
C GLY A 211 41.97 15.11 -17.00
N ALA A 212 41.71 16.28 -16.42
CA ALA A 212 40.38 16.82 -16.32
C ALA A 212 39.78 16.85 -17.73
N GLU A 213 39.06 15.79 -18.10
CA GLU A 213 38.08 15.86 -19.17
C GLU A 213 37.15 16.98 -18.73
N GLU A 214 37.37 18.17 -19.28
CA GLU A 214 36.50 19.32 -19.11
C GLU A 214 35.06 18.82 -19.26
N GLU A 215 34.32 18.72 -18.15
CA GLU A 215 32.91 18.39 -18.15
C GLU A 215 32.25 19.21 -19.25
N PRO A 216 31.81 18.59 -20.37
CA PRO A 216 31.61 19.38 -21.56
C PRO A 216 30.52 20.40 -21.26
N ASN A 217 30.91 21.67 -21.39
CA ASN A 217 30.07 22.81 -21.09
C ASN A 217 28.68 22.57 -21.69
N LYS A 218 27.58 22.99 -21.02
CA LYS A 218 26.19 22.71 -21.46
C LYS A 218 25.94 23.05 -22.94
N VAL A 219 26.73 23.96 -23.50
CA VAL A 219 26.78 24.35 -24.92
C VAL A 219 27.35 23.23 -25.80
N LYS A 220 28.56 22.70 -25.50
CA LYS A 220 29.17 21.56 -26.21
C LYS A 220 28.22 20.34 -26.23
N LYS A 221 27.63 19.98 -25.08
CA LYS A 221 26.62 18.89 -24.97
C LYS A 221 25.36 19.13 -25.83
N LYS A 222 24.97 20.37 -26.14
CA LYS A 222 23.83 20.68 -27.03
C LYS A 222 24.24 20.58 -28.49
N GLU A 223 25.45 21.00 -28.83
CA GLU A 223 26.01 20.90 -30.18
C GLU A 223 26.21 19.45 -30.58
N ASP A 224 26.75 18.60 -29.69
CA ASP A 224 26.93 17.19 -29.97
C ASP A 224 25.59 16.47 -30.18
N LYS A 225 24.55 16.88 -29.44
CA LYS A 225 23.18 16.40 -29.67
C LYS A 225 22.62 16.85 -31.02
N ARG A 226 22.97 18.04 -31.51
CA ARG A 226 22.58 18.51 -32.85
C ARG A 226 23.31 17.71 -33.93
N LYS A 227 24.61 17.48 -33.76
CA LYS A 227 25.45 16.66 -34.66
C LYS A 227 24.97 15.21 -34.74
N SER A 228 24.45 14.66 -33.64
CA SER A 228 23.89 13.31 -33.57
C SER A 228 22.52 13.18 -34.29
N VAL A 229 21.84 14.29 -34.60
CA VAL A 229 20.55 14.26 -35.30
C VAL A 229 20.77 14.16 -36.80
N LYS A 230 20.47 12.99 -37.36
CA LYS A 230 20.53 12.66 -38.79
C LYS A 230 19.56 13.56 -39.57
N GLY A 231 20.11 14.28 -40.55
CA GLY A 231 19.33 15.13 -41.45
C GLY A 231 18.59 16.29 -40.77
N ASN A 232 19.06 16.76 -39.61
CA ASN A 232 18.42 17.82 -38.80
C ASN A 232 16.97 17.52 -38.35
N ILE A 233 16.49 16.30 -38.56
CA ILE A 233 15.12 15.87 -38.22
C ILE A 233 15.17 15.02 -36.95
N THR A 234 14.72 15.59 -35.84
CA THR A 234 14.69 14.87 -34.56
C THR A 234 13.71 13.69 -34.60
N PRO A 235 14.07 12.48 -34.18
CA PRO A 235 13.16 11.34 -34.27
C PRO A 235 12.00 11.47 -33.26
N LEU A 236 10.79 11.10 -33.66
CA LEU A 236 9.57 11.19 -32.83
C LEU A 236 9.54 10.04 -31.81
N THR A 237 10.26 10.25 -30.71
CA THR A 237 10.58 9.20 -29.73
C THR A 237 10.06 9.53 -28.34
N GLY A 238 9.88 8.50 -27.50
CA GLY A 238 9.50 8.65 -26.11
C GLY A 238 8.02 8.35 -25.80
N LYS A 239 7.59 8.72 -24.58
CA LYS A 239 6.27 8.42 -23.99
C LYS A 239 5.46 9.69 -23.63
N ASN A 240 5.91 10.84 -24.12
CA ASN A 240 5.26 12.13 -23.93
C ASN A 240 4.29 12.38 -25.08
N TYR A 241 3.17 11.68 -25.08
CA TYR A 241 2.22 11.67 -26.19
C TYR A 241 1.68 13.06 -26.57
N LYS A 242 1.62 14.01 -25.62
CA LYS A 242 1.24 15.42 -25.90
C LYS A 242 2.29 16.10 -26.77
N GLN A 243 3.52 16.19 -26.27
CA GLN A 243 4.66 16.74 -27.02
C GLN A 243 4.88 16.06 -28.38
N LEU A 244 4.59 14.76 -28.49
CA LEU A 244 4.68 14.06 -29.77
C LEU A 244 3.59 14.50 -30.73
N LEU A 245 2.35 14.70 -30.27
CA LEU A 245 1.28 15.26 -31.09
C LEU A 245 1.62 16.69 -31.52
N ASP A 246 2.04 17.55 -30.59
CA ASP A 246 2.39 18.95 -30.89
C ASP A 246 3.51 19.03 -31.96
N ARG A 247 4.52 18.15 -31.86
CA ARG A 247 5.60 18.07 -32.86
C ARG A 247 5.14 17.55 -34.22
N LEU A 248 4.17 16.64 -34.22
CA LEU A 248 3.62 16.06 -35.45
C LEU A 248 2.73 17.09 -36.16
N GLU A 249 1.88 17.78 -35.41
CA GLU A 249 1.09 18.93 -35.87
C GLU A 249 2.01 20.00 -36.46
N SER A 250 3.07 20.38 -35.73
CA SER A 250 4.08 21.35 -36.22
C SER A 250 4.81 20.92 -37.49
N ARG A 251 4.91 19.61 -37.76
CA ARG A 251 5.50 19.10 -39.01
C ARG A 251 4.52 19.18 -40.15
N LYS A 252 3.27 18.82 -39.89
CA LYS A 252 2.19 18.91 -40.88
C LYS A 252 1.97 20.35 -41.32
N THR A 253 1.88 21.29 -40.38
CA THR A 253 1.71 22.71 -40.71
C THR A 253 2.86 23.22 -41.56
N LYS A 254 4.11 22.88 -41.23
CA LYS A 254 5.28 23.26 -42.05
C LYS A 254 5.25 22.67 -43.45
N LEU A 255 4.80 21.42 -43.60
CA LEU A 255 4.65 20.81 -44.92
C LEU A 255 3.51 21.45 -45.70
N GLU A 256 2.39 21.78 -45.06
CA GLU A 256 1.26 22.48 -45.67
C GLU A 256 1.64 23.91 -46.10
N GLU A 257 2.35 24.65 -45.25
CA GLU A 257 2.90 25.99 -45.57
C GLU A 257 3.87 25.94 -46.74
N LEU A 258 4.70 24.90 -46.85
CA LEU A 258 5.61 24.73 -47.98
C LEU A 258 4.89 24.28 -49.24
N LYS A 259 3.88 23.40 -49.14
CA LYS A 259 3.04 23.02 -50.30
C LYS A 259 2.32 24.24 -50.88
N ALA A 260 1.88 25.16 -50.04
CA ALA A 260 1.23 26.39 -50.48
C ALA A 260 2.18 27.37 -51.19
N LYS A 261 3.48 27.29 -50.91
CA LYS A 261 4.50 28.16 -51.53
C LYS A 261 5.15 27.48 -52.74
N ASP A 262 5.76 26.32 -52.50
CA ASP A 262 6.58 25.55 -53.44
C ASP A 262 6.35 24.04 -53.25
N GLU A 263 5.61 23.40 -54.16
CA GLU A 263 5.31 21.97 -54.07
C GLU A 263 6.56 21.08 -54.17
N GLU A 264 7.55 21.47 -54.96
CA GLU A 264 8.78 20.69 -55.17
C GLU A 264 9.61 20.61 -53.89
N LYS A 265 9.81 21.74 -53.21
CA LYS A 265 10.51 21.80 -51.92
C LYS A 265 9.76 21.01 -50.84
N ALA A 266 8.42 21.00 -50.88
CA ALA A 266 7.63 20.17 -49.98
C ALA A 266 7.86 18.68 -50.23
N LYS A 267 7.83 18.22 -51.49
CA LYS A 267 8.12 16.82 -51.86
C LYS A 267 9.52 16.40 -51.45
N GLU A 268 10.52 17.26 -51.63
CA GLU A 268 11.88 17.00 -51.15
C GLU A 268 11.95 16.84 -49.63
N LEU A 269 11.28 17.71 -48.87
CA LEU A 269 11.26 17.61 -47.41
C LEU A 269 10.53 16.35 -46.94
N GLU A 270 9.43 15.98 -47.59
CA GLU A 270 8.73 14.73 -47.33
C GLU A 270 9.65 13.53 -47.58
N ALA A 271 10.37 13.51 -48.71
CA ALA A 271 11.34 12.47 -49.01
C ALA A 271 12.46 12.42 -47.96
N LYS A 272 13.04 13.57 -47.60
CA LYS A 272 14.07 13.68 -46.53
C LYS A 272 13.52 13.14 -45.19
N MET A 273 12.27 13.42 -44.84
CA MET A 273 11.62 12.89 -43.63
C MET A 273 11.41 11.37 -43.70
N GLN A 274 11.00 10.84 -44.85
CA GLN A 274 10.80 9.40 -45.05
C GLN A 274 12.13 8.65 -44.93
N TRP A 275 13.17 9.10 -45.63
CA TRP A 275 14.49 8.48 -45.59
C TRP A 275 15.13 8.55 -44.21
N THR A 276 15.08 9.70 -43.53
CA THR A 276 15.58 9.82 -42.15
C THR A 276 14.83 8.91 -41.18
N ASN A 277 13.51 8.75 -41.34
CA ASN A 277 12.72 7.81 -40.53
C ASN A 277 13.17 6.35 -40.75
N VAL A 278 13.42 5.96 -42.00
CA VAL A 278 13.96 4.62 -42.33
C VAL A 278 15.34 4.42 -41.71
N LEU A 279 16.24 5.40 -41.80
CA LEU A 279 17.57 5.34 -41.19
C LEU A 279 17.51 5.16 -39.66
N TYR A 280 16.62 5.90 -39.00
CA TYR A 280 16.42 5.76 -37.56
C TYR A 280 15.77 4.43 -37.17
N LYS A 281 14.83 3.91 -37.98
CA LYS A 281 14.25 2.58 -37.77
C LYS A 281 15.30 1.49 -37.93
N ALA A 282 16.21 1.63 -38.89
CA ALA A 282 17.34 0.71 -39.10
C ALA A 282 18.33 0.74 -37.93
N GLU A 283 18.57 1.92 -37.34
CA GLU A 283 19.34 2.07 -36.08
C GLU A 283 18.63 1.45 -34.86
N GLY A 284 17.35 1.08 -34.98
CA GLY A 284 16.55 0.50 -33.90
C GLY A 284 15.78 1.53 -33.05
N VAL A 285 15.76 2.79 -33.48
CA VAL A 285 15.00 3.85 -32.80
C VAL A 285 13.50 3.66 -33.05
N LYS A 286 12.73 3.51 -31.96
CA LYS A 286 11.27 3.32 -32.01
C LYS A 286 10.54 4.63 -32.26
N ILE A 287 10.32 4.93 -33.53
CA ILE A 287 9.59 6.11 -34.00
C ILE A 287 8.07 5.92 -33.87
N ARG A 288 7.36 6.95 -33.42
CA ARG A 288 5.92 6.96 -33.16
C ARG A 288 5.24 8.12 -33.88
N ASP A 289 5.02 7.98 -35.18
CA ASP A 289 4.48 9.05 -36.04
C ASP A 289 2.96 8.96 -36.27
N ASP A 290 2.26 7.98 -35.68
CA ASP A 290 0.84 7.78 -35.90
C ASP A 290 -0.02 8.61 -34.93
N GLU A 291 -0.70 9.66 -35.43
CA GLU A 291 -1.56 10.52 -34.61
C GLU A 291 -2.64 9.77 -33.83
N GLU A 292 -3.35 8.86 -34.49
CA GLU A 292 -4.44 8.12 -33.87
C GLU A 292 -3.93 7.23 -32.71
N LYS A 293 -2.78 6.59 -32.91
CA LYS A 293 -2.16 5.75 -31.88
C LYS A 293 -1.64 6.61 -30.72
N LEU A 294 -1.10 7.80 -31.00
CA LEU A 294 -0.68 8.76 -29.98
C LEU A 294 -1.88 9.27 -29.16
N LYS A 295 -2.97 9.69 -29.81
CA LYS A 295 -4.23 10.08 -29.17
C LYS A 295 -4.81 8.93 -28.33
N ALA A 296 -4.81 7.70 -28.85
CA ALA A 296 -5.25 6.52 -28.11
C ALA A 296 -4.34 6.22 -26.90
N ALA A 297 -3.01 6.34 -27.04
CA ALA A 297 -2.07 6.15 -25.96
C ALA A 297 -2.23 7.20 -24.85
N LEU A 298 -2.49 8.45 -25.22
CA LEU A 298 -2.84 9.55 -24.32
C LEU A 298 -4.12 9.21 -23.54
N LYS A 299 -5.20 8.84 -24.23
CA LYS A 299 -6.45 8.39 -23.58
C LYS A 299 -6.22 7.21 -22.61
N ARG A 300 -5.39 6.22 -22.98
CA ARG A 300 -5.03 5.10 -22.08
C ARG A 300 -4.22 5.56 -20.85
N LYS A 301 -3.39 6.59 -20.99
CA LYS A 301 -2.61 7.17 -19.89
C LYS A 301 -3.53 7.89 -18.91
N GLU A 302 -4.48 8.67 -19.43
CA GLU A 302 -5.49 9.37 -18.64
C GLU A 302 -6.44 8.42 -17.92
N LYS A 303 -6.94 7.38 -18.61
CA LYS A 303 -7.75 6.32 -17.98
C LYS A 303 -7.04 5.68 -16.78
N ARG A 304 -5.74 5.38 -16.90
CA ARG A 304 -4.93 4.83 -15.80
C ARG A 304 -4.76 5.82 -14.64
N LYS A 305 -4.57 7.11 -14.95
CA LYS A 305 -4.52 8.16 -13.92
C LYS A 305 -5.86 8.29 -13.19
N ALA A 306 -6.97 8.34 -13.91
CA ALA A 306 -8.32 8.41 -13.34
C ALA A 306 -8.64 7.20 -12.47
N GLN A 307 -8.26 5.98 -12.89
CA GLN A 307 -8.42 4.78 -12.06
C GLN A 307 -7.59 4.85 -10.78
N ARG A 308 -6.35 5.37 -10.86
CA ARG A 308 -5.50 5.55 -9.68
C ARG A 308 -6.10 6.58 -8.71
N GLN A 309 -6.59 7.69 -9.25
CA GLN A 309 -7.26 8.75 -8.51
C GLN A 309 -8.49 8.21 -7.76
N ARG A 310 -9.41 7.56 -8.46
CA ARG A 310 -10.60 6.91 -7.86
C ARG A 310 -10.24 5.90 -6.78
N LYS A 311 -9.17 5.12 -6.96
CA LYS A 311 -8.71 4.17 -5.93
C LYS A 311 -8.16 4.87 -4.70
N TRP A 312 -7.56 6.04 -4.87
CA TRP A 312 -7.05 6.85 -3.76
C TRP A 312 -8.20 7.53 -3.02
N GLU A 313 -9.13 8.16 -3.73
CA GLU A 313 -10.35 8.76 -3.18
C GLU A 313 -11.15 7.75 -2.36
N LYS A 314 -11.38 6.54 -2.90
CA LYS A 314 -12.04 5.47 -2.15
C LYS A 314 -11.31 5.06 -0.87
N ARG A 315 -9.98 5.12 -0.85
CA ARG A 315 -9.20 4.81 0.36
C ARG A 315 -9.34 5.93 1.38
N THR A 316 -9.29 7.19 0.96
CA THR A 316 -9.46 8.34 1.86
C THR A 316 -10.87 8.37 2.43
N GLU A 317 -11.89 8.17 1.59
CA GLU A 317 -13.29 8.03 2.01
C GLU A 317 -13.45 6.90 3.03
N GLN A 318 -12.91 5.72 2.75
CA GLN A 318 -12.99 4.57 3.67
C GLN A 318 -12.31 4.85 5.02
N VAL A 319 -11.21 5.59 5.04
CA VAL A 319 -10.53 5.98 6.29
C VAL A 319 -11.42 6.93 7.10
N VAL A 320 -11.97 7.95 6.45
CA VAL A 320 -12.88 8.91 7.09
C VAL A 320 -14.15 8.22 7.60
N GLU A 321 -14.75 7.35 6.80
CA GLU A 321 -15.94 6.58 7.18
C GLU A 321 -15.65 5.71 8.42
N ARG A 322 -14.52 4.98 8.45
CA ARG A 322 -14.14 4.18 9.63
C ARG A 322 -13.91 5.04 10.86
N MET A 323 -13.34 6.23 10.70
CA MET A 323 -13.15 7.17 11.80
C MET A 323 -14.51 7.65 12.34
N GLN A 324 -15.43 8.04 11.46
CA GLN A 324 -16.78 8.46 11.82
C GLN A 324 -17.55 7.33 12.50
N GLN A 325 -17.55 6.11 11.95
CA GLN A 325 -18.19 4.94 12.55
C GLN A 325 -17.67 4.66 13.96
N ARG A 326 -16.37 4.82 14.22
CA ARG A 326 -15.80 4.67 15.58
C ARG A 326 -16.32 5.75 16.53
N GLN A 327 -16.36 7.01 16.08
CA GLN A 327 -16.89 8.11 16.88
C GLN A 327 -18.39 7.95 17.15
N GLU A 328 -19.18 7.56 16.16
CA GLU A 328 -20.60 7.27 16.32
C GLU A 328 -20.85 6.12 17.30
N LYS A 329 -20.09 5.02 17.19
CA LYS A 329 -20.16 3.91 18.16
C LYS A 329 -19.87 4.40 19.58
N ARG A 330 -18.84 5.26 19.76
CA ARG A 330 -18.53 5.86 21.06
C ARG A 330 -19.69 6.73 21.56
N ARG A 331 -20.25 7.59 20.72
CA ARG A 331 -21.40 8.45 21.05
C ARG A 331 -22.62 7.63 21.46
N LYS A 332 -22.97 6.60 20.68
CA LYS A 332 -24.08 5.68 20.98
C LYS A 332 -23.87 4.95 22.30
N ASN A 333 -22.67 4.42 22.56
CA ASN A 333 -22.36 3.75 23.82
C ASN A 333 -22.44 4.70 25.03
N ILE A 334 -22.00 5.95 24.88
CA ILE A 334 -22.12 6.98 25.93
C ILE A 334 -23.58 7.32 26.18
N GLN A 335 -24.38 7.51 25.13
CA GLN A 335 -25.82 7.76 25.24
C GLN A 335 -26.53 6.60 25.94
N GLN A 336 -26.27 5.35 25.54
CA GLN A 336 -26.81 4.16 26.19
C GLN A 336 -26.42 4.08 27.67
N LYS A 337 -25.16 4.38 28.03
CA LYS A 337 -24.73 4.45 29.44
C LYS A 337 -25.47 5.52 30.22
N LYS A 338 -25.72 6.70 29.63
CA LYS A 338 -26.51 7.77 30.26
C LYS A 338 -27.96 7.34 30.47
N LEU A 339 -28.60 6.77 29.45
CA LEU A 339 -29.97 6.27 29.53
C LEU A 339 -30.10 5.15 30.57
N ALA A 340 -29.18 4.18 30.58
CA ALA A 340 -29.18 3.10 31.57
C ALA A 340 -28.97 3.62 33.01
N ARG A 341 -28.18 4.68 33.21
CA ARG A 341 -28.06 5.33 34.53
C ARG A 341 -29.38 5.98 34.97
N ILE A 342 -30.06 6.67 34.05
CA ILE A 342 -31.38 7.27 34.31
C ILE A 342 -32.41 6.19 34.61
N GLU A 343 -32.46 5.13 33.81
CA GLU A 343 -33.36 4.00 34.01
C GLU A 343 -33.10 3.26 35.33
N LYS A 344 -31.83 3.03 35.70
CA LYS A 344 -31.48 2.48 37.03
C LYS A 344 -31.97 3.38 38.16
N LYS A 345 -31.87 4.71 38.04
CA LYS A 345 -32.40 5.66 39.03
C LYS A 345 -33.93 5.57 39.10
N LYS A 346 -34.62 5.50 37.96
CA LYS A 346 -36.07 5.32 37.87
C LYS A 346 -36.52 4.00 38.51
N ALA A 347 -35.87 2.89 38.18
CA ALA A 347 -36.17 1.58 38.76
C ALA A 347 -35.95 1.55 40.29
N LYS A 348 -34.89 2.20 40.80
CA LYS A 348 -34.68 2.36 42.24
C LYS A 348 -35.79 3.19 42.90
N ALA A 349 -36.29 4.25 42.25
CA ALA A 349 -37.40 5.04 42.76
C ALA A 349 -38.70 4.21 42.83
N ARG A 350 -39.01 3.44 41.77
CA ARG A 350 -40.14 2.51 41.74
C ARG A 350 -40.07 1.44 42.84
N LYS A 351 -38.90 0.83 43.05
CA LYS A 351 -38.68 -0.14 44.14
C LYS A 351 -38.88 0.46 45.54
N LYS A 352 -38.70 1.78 45.69
CA LYS A 352 -38.97 2.53 46.92
C LYS A 352 -40.42 3.04 47.00
N GLY A 353 -41.31 2.60 46.11
CA GLY A 353 -42.72 3.02 46.08
C GLY A 353 -42.97 4.42 45.54
N ARG A 354 -41.98 5.11 44.96
CA ARG A 354 -42.17 6.44 44.38
C ARG A 354 -42.78 6.35 42.99
N ILE A 355 -43.91 7.01 42.78
CA ILE A 355 -44.61 7.09 41.49
C ILE A 355 -43.87 8.08 40.58
N LEU A 356 -43.46 7.65 39.39
CA LEU A 356 -42.79 8.53 38.42
C LEU A 356 -43.83 9.18 37.48
N PRO A 357 -43.56 10.36 36.92
CA PRO A 357 -44.44 11.01 35.94
C PRO A 357 -44.76 10.15 34.71
N GLU A 358 -43.86 9.23 34.34
CA GLU A 358 -44.09 8.27 33.25
C GLU A 358 -45.12 7.21 33.60
N ASP A 359 -45.22 6.83 34.87
CA ASP A 359 -46.17 5.84 35.35
C ASP A 359 -47.57 6.45 35.45
N LEU A 360 -47.68 7.73 35.84
CA LEU A 360 -48.92 8.51 35.78
C LEU A 360 -49.44 8.67 34.34
N LYS A 361 -48.53 8.98 33.39
CA LYS A 361 -48.88 9.03 31.96
C LYS A 361 -49.32 7.68 31.40
N LYS A 362 -48.75 6.58 31.92
CA LYS A 362 -49.13 5.21 31.52
C LYS A 362 -50.47 4.77 32.11
N ALA A 363 -50.80 5.23 33.31
CA ALA A 363 -52.06 4.96 33.99
C ALA A 363 -53.25 5.73 33.41
N GLY A 364 -53.04 6.61 32.42
CA GLY A 364 -54.12 7.33 31.74
C GLY A 364 -54.75 8.45 32.56
N THR A 365 -54.24 8.74 33.75
CA THR A 365 -54.64 9.93 34.53
C THR A 365 -54.00 11.15 33.88
N LYS A 366 -54.82 11.86 33.08
CA LYS A 366 -54.55 13.25 32.69
C LYS A 366 -54.61 14.15 33.90
#